data_AF-A0A9P1DZQ3-F1
#
_entry.id   AF-A0A9P1DZQ3-F1
#
_cell.length_a   1.000
_cell.length_b   1.000
_cell.length_c   1.000
_cell.angle_alpha   90.00
_cell.angle_beta   90.00
_cell.angle_gamma   90.00
#
_symmetry.space_group_name_H-M   'P 1'
#
loop_
_entity.id
_entity.type
_entity.pdbx_description
1 polymer ?
#
loop_
_entity_poly.entity_id
_entity_poly.type
_entity_poly.pdbx_seq_one_letter_code
_entity_poly.pdbx_strand_id
1 'polypeptide(L)'
;MASLNYESESDSGTSSTRSLSLTKKSFDKQLTRDDVYEETNSNVVQTCVVHVPVMISTLLVEKKLPHGGSKFGRVYIRRDRKERHDMIFSDYLKGEQSKYTPETFRRRFRMDIDLFKRIWLAIESYGDYFIQI
;
A
#
# COMPACT_ATOMS: atom_id res chain seq x y z
N MET A 1 -34.63 9.05 -22.64
CA MET A 1 -33.63 7.98 -22.76
C MET A 1 -32.27 8.61 -23.02
N ALA A 2 -31.26 8.27 -22.21
CA ALA A 2 -29.84 8.39 -22.50
C ALA A 2 -29.08 7.39 -21.60
N SER A 3 -27.97 6.86 -22.08
CA SER A 3 -27.28 5.63 -21.66
C SER A 3 -26.90 5.45 -20.17
N LEU A 4 -27.24 4.26 -19.65
CA LEU A 4 -26.35 3.21 -19.08
C LEU A 4 -25.32 3.46 -17.94
N ASN A 5 -25.25 2.43 -17.07
CA ASN A 5 -24.12 1.93 -16.26
C ASN A 5 -23.67 2.74 -15.02
N TYR A 6 -23.98 2.36 -13.78
CA TYR A 6 -23.58 1.16 -12.99
C TYR A 6 -22.24 1.31 -12.21
N GLU A 7 -22.31 0.88 -10.94
CA GLU A 7 -21.26 0.70 -9.92
C GLU A 7 -20.73 1.91 -9.13
N SER A 8 -20.05 1.62 -8.01
CA SER A 8 -19.97 2.46 -6.81
C SER A 8 -18.52 2.65 -6.32
N GLU A 9 -18.25 3.76 -5.61
CA GLU A 9 -17.12 3.85 -4.66
C GLU A 9 -17.39 4.93 -3.58
N SER A 10 -16.53 5.04 -2.56
CA SER A 10 -16.84 5.64 -1.23
C SER A 10 -15.71 6.51 -0.67
N ASP A 11 -16.01 7.45 0.25
CA ASP A 11 -15.44 7.49 1.64
C ASP A 11 -15.99 8.67 2.52
N SER A 12 -15.61 8.69 3.81
CA SER A 12 -15.69 9.67 4.93
C SER A 12 -15.83 11.19 4.64
N GLY A 13 -16.34 12.06 5.53
CA GLY A 13 -16.80 11.97 6.95
C GLY A 13 -17.60 13.26 7.33
N THR A 14 -17.65 13.91 8.52
CA THR A 14 -17.08 13.76 9.89
C THR A 14 -17.85 14.72 10.85
N SER A 15 -17.91 14.49 12.18
CA SER A 15 -18.58 15.35 13.20
C SER A 15 -17.80 15.31 14.54
N SER A 16 -17.52 16.39 15.31
CA SER A 16 -18.39 17.38 16.00
C SER A 16 -19.30 16.72 17.07
N THR A 17 -19.48 17.22 18.32
CA THR A 17 -19.78 18.60 18.75
C THR A 17 -19.48 18.93 20.25
N ARG A 18 -19.34 20.23 20.58
CA ARG A 18 -19.91 21.02 21.72
C ARG A 18 -20.45 20.24 22.96
N SER A 19 -19.98 20.40 24.22
CA SER A 19 -19.91 21.57 25.15
C SER A 19 -21.17 21.80 26.03
N LEU A 20 -21.07 22.69 27.06
CA LEU A 20 -22.11 23.17 28.03
C LEU A 20 -22.22 22.36 29.36
N SER A 21 -22.51 22.93 30.56
CA SER A 21 -22.50 24.34 31.04
C SER A 21 -22.75 24.50 32.57
N LEU A 22 -22.33 25.64 33.16
CA LEU A 22 -22.92 26.38 34.31
C LEU A 22 -22.84 25.85 35.78
N THR A 23 -21.66 26.03 36.39
CA THR A 23 -21.37 26.83 37.63
C THR A 23 -22.33 26.94 38.84
N LYS A 24 -21.69 26.97 40.04
CA LYS A 24 -22.01 27.69 41.31
C LYS A 24 -22.96 27.08 42.36
N LYS A 25 -22.35 26.59 43.45
CA LYS A 25 -22.72 26.92 44.84
C LYS A 25 -21.47 27.25 45.66
N SER A 26 -21.62 28.19 46.61
CA SER A 26 -20.74 28.47 47.76
C SER A 26 -19.21 28.50 47.53
N PHE A 27 -18.71 29.72 47.27
CA PHE A 27 -17.58 30.29 48.00
C PHE A 27 -17.89 30.26 49.52
N ASP A 28 -16.95 30.20 50.48
CA ASP A 28 -15.48 30.32 50.40
C ASP A 28 -14.78 29.16 51.14
N LYS A 29 -13.72 28.62 50.53
CA LYS A 29 -12.54 28.17 51.25
C LYS A 29 -11.34 28.79 50.54
N GLN A 30 -10.59 29.65 51.21
CA GLN A 30 -9.32 30.19 50.71
C GLN A 30 -8.32 29.04 50.66
N LEU A 31 -8.34 28.29 49.56
CA LEU A 31 -7.44 27.18 49.30
C LEU A 31 -6.03 27.75 49.21
N THR A 32 -5.13 27.31 50.09
CA THR A 32 -3.79 27.89 50.16
C THR A 32 -3.01 27.52 48.91
N ARG A 33 -1.98 28.31 48.59
CA ARG A 33 -1.17 28.07 47.39
C ARG A 33 -0.52 26.68 47.43
N ASP A 34 -0.22 26.21 48.63
CA ASP A 34 0.44 24.95 48.91
C ASP A 34 -0.53 23.76 48.82
N ASP A 35 -1.80 23.93 49.24
CA ASP A 35 -2.88 22.95 48.95
C ASP A 35 -2.97 22.67 47.44
N VAL A 36 -2.91 23.73 46.61
CA VAL A 36 -2.98 23.62 45.14
C VAL A 36 -1.75 22.93 44.55
N TYR A 37 -0.56 23.16 45.10
CA TYR A 37 0.64 22.45 44.65
C TYR A 37 0.58 20.96 44.99
N GLU A 38 0.15 20.58 46.20
CA GLU A 38 -0.01 19.16 46.53
C GLU A 38 -1.17 18.48 45.78
N GLU A 39 -2.30 19.17 45.57
CA GLU A 39 -3.40 18.62 44.75
C GLU A 39 -2.98 18.47 43.28
N THR A 40 -2.25 19.43 42.69
CA THR A 40 -1.76 19.30 41.31
C THR A 40 -0.64 18.27 41.19
N ASN A 41 0.28 18.16 42.15
CA ASN A 41 1.26 17.08 42.23
C ASN A 41 0.58 15.71 42.30
N SER A 42 -0.43 15.56 43.16
CA SER A 42 -1.23 14.33 43.30
C SER A 42 -1.94 13.97 41.99
N ASN A 43 -2.60 14.93 41.34
CA ASN A 43 -3.25 14.72 40.05
C ASN A 43 -2.27 14.37 38.93
N VAL A 44 -1.08 14.98 38.89
CA VAL A 44 -0.02 14.65 37.92
C VAL A 44 0.50 13.24 38.16
N VAL A 45 0.83 12.88 39.41
CA VAL A 45 1.27 11.53 39.79
C VAL A 45 0.21 10.49 39.46
N GLN A 46 -1.06 10.73 39.80
CA GLN A 46 -2.17 9.82 39.50
C GLN A 46 -2.40 9.68 37.98
N THR A 47 -2.29 10.78 37.23
CA THR A 47 -2.32 10.77 35.75
C THR A 47 -1.19 9.92 35.19
N CYS A 48 0.05 10.09 35.69
CA CYS A 48 1.19 9.26 35.30
C CYS A 48 0.98 7.78 35.66
N VAL A 49 0.48 7.47 36.86
CA VAL A 49 0.22 6.09 37.32
C VAL A 49 -0.83 5.38 36.45
N VAL A 50 -1.81 6.09 35.89
CA VAL A 50 -2.80 5.50 34.96
C VAL A 50 -2.26 5.43 33.53
N HIS A 51 -1.71 6.53 33.00
CA HIS A 51 -1.34 6.61 31.59
C HIS A 51 0.01 5.94 31.27
N VAL A 52 1.00 5.95 32.16
CA VAL A 52 2.32 5.36 31.89
C VAL A 52 2.24 3.84 31.70
N PRO A 53 1.52 3.06 32.53
CA PRO A 53 1.32 1.62 32.26
C PRO A 53 0.59 1.35 30.93
N VAL A 54 -0.40 2.17 30.54
CA VAL A 54 -1.08 2.03 29.26
C VAL A 54 -0.15 2.35 28.08
N MET A 55 0.66 3.41 28.19
CA MET A 55 1.68 3.75 27.20
C MET A 55 2.76 2.65 27.11
N ILE A 56 3.24 2.15 28.24
CA ILE A 56 4.19 1.03 28.29
C ILE A 56 3.58 -0.25 27.70
N SER A 57 2.30 -0.54 27.97
CA SER A 57 1.61 -1.68 27.34
C SER A 57 1.48 -1.49 25.83
N THR A 58 1.09 -0.32 25.34
CA THR A 58 0.98 -0.07 23.90
C THR A 58 2.34 -0.08 23.19
N LEU A 59 3.41 0.39 23.85
CA LEU A 59 4.78 0.49 23.29
C LEU A 59 5.60 -0.80 23.40
N LEU A 60 5.52 -1.53 24.52
CA LEU A 60 6.26 -2.79 24.72
C LEU A 60 5.48 -4.02 24.23
N VAL A 61 4.15 -3.94 24.17
CA VAL A 61 3.31 -4.93 23.46
C VAL A 61 3.05 -4.48 22.01
N GLU A 62 3.95 -3.67 21.42
CA GLU A 62 4.08 -3.52 19.96
C GLU A 62 4.58 -4.82 19.30
N LYS A 63 3.81 -5.92 19.46
CA LYS A 63 3.67 -6.91 18.39
C LYS A 63 2.92 -6.25 17.25
N LYS A 64 3.61 -5.33 16.55
CA LYS A 64 3.22 -4.87 15.21
C LYS A 64 3.03 -6.13 14.39
N LEU A 65 1.78 -6.47 14.10
CA LEU A 65 1.43 -7.48 13.11
C LEU A 65 2.23 -7.12 11.85
N PRO A 66 3.12 -8.01 11.36
CA PRO A 66 4.01 -7.65 10.27
C PRO A 66 3.15 -7.31 9.07
N HIS A 67 3.10 -6.02 8.74
CA HIS A 67 2.41 -5.52 7.55
C HIS A 67 2.97 -6.30 6.37
N GLY A 68 2.09 -6.76 5.46
CA GLY A 68 2.29 -7.94 4.59
C GLY A 68 3.38 -7.89 3.50
N GLY A 69 4.51 -7.24 3.76
CA GLY A 69 5.70 -7.21 2.93
C GLY A 69 6.49 -8.53 2.93
N SER A 70 7.79 -8.43 2.62
CA SER A 70 8.63 -9.56 2.25
C SER A 70 8.64 -10.68 3.30
N LYS A 71 7.98 -11.80 3.00
CA LYS A 71 8.06 -13.02 3.81
C LYS A 71 9.52 -13.49 3.89
N PHE A 72 10.00 -13.66 5.12
CA PHE A 72 11.29 -14.28 5.41
C PHE A 72 11.33 -15.68 4.76
N GLY A 73 12.44 -16.03 4.11
CA GLY A 73 12.55 -17.26 3.31
C GLY A 73 12.12 -17.15 1.83
N ARG A 74 11.95 -15.94 1.27
CA ARG A 74 11.71 -15.75 -0.17
C ARG A 74 12.91 -16.23 -1.02
N VAL A 75 12.83 -17.44 -1.56
CA VAL A 75 13.83 -17.98 -2.51
C VAL A 75 13.76 -17.26 -3.86
N TYR A 76 14.91 -16.77 -4.35
CA TYR A 76 15.02 -16.27 -5.73
C TYR A 76 15.26 -17.42 -6.71
N ILE A 77 14.20 -17.88 -7.37
CA ILE A 77 14.31 -18.86 -8.47
C ILE A 77 14.91 -18.16 -9.69
N ARG A 78 16.18 -18.44 -9.99
CA ARG A 78 16.73 -18.21 -11.33
C ARG A 78 15.89 -19.01 -12.32
N ARG A 79 15.40 -18.31 -13.34
CA ARG A 79 14.76 -18.86 -14.54
C ARG A 79 15.57 -18.34 -15.70
N ASP A 80 15.92 -19.22 -16.63
CA ASP A 80 16.93 -18.94 -17.64
C ASP A 80 16.33 -18.06 -18.75
N ARG A 81 16.40 -16.74 -18.48
CA ARG A 81 15.63 -15.73 -19.22
C ARG A 81 16.05 -15.63 -20.69
N LYS A 82 17.35 -15.81 -20.98
CA LYS A 82 17.90 -15.76 -22.34
C LYS A 82 17.45 -16.99 -23.15
N GLU A 83 17.77 -18.20 -22.70
CA GLU A 83 17.28 -19.43 -23.32
C GLU A 83 15.76 -19.43 -23.54
N ARG A 84 14.96 -19.01 -22.54
CA ARG A 84 13.50 -18.92 -22.68
C ARG A 84 13.04 -17.80 -23.62
N HIS A 85 13.81 -16.72 -23.79
CA HIS A 85 13.56 -15.71 -24.82
C HIS A 85 13.86 -16.28 -26.21
N ASP A 86 15.02 -16.91 -26.38
CA ASP A 86 15.46 -17.52 -27.64
C ASP A 86 14.47 -18.62 -28.10
N MET A 87 13.97 -19.42 -27.16
CA MET A 87 12.87 -20.36 -27.39
C MET A 87 11.59 -19.66 -27.88
N ILE A 88 11.14 -18.58 -27.22
CA ILE A 88 9.93 -17.84 -27.63
C ILE A 88 10.11 -17.21 -29.01
N PHE A 89 11.30 -16.68 -29.32
CA PHE A 89 11.62 -16.14 -30.63
C PHE A 89 11.60 -17.24 -31.70
N SER A 90 12.18 -18.41 -31.41
CA SER A 90 12.16 -19.56 -32.31
C SER A 90 10.76 -20.18 -32.49
N ASP A 91 9.97 -20.24 -31.43
CA ASP A 91 8.64 -20.89 -31.42
C ASP A 91 7.56 -20.05 -32.14
N TYR A 92 7.75 -18.74 -32.29
CA TYR A 92 6.74 -17.82 -32.84
C TYR A 92 7.24 -16.83 -33.91
N LEU A 93 8.45 -16.28 -33.78
CA LEU A 93 8.88 -15.10 -34.56
C LEU A 93 9.70 -15.44 -35.82
N LYS A 94 10.07 -16.71 -36.03
CA LYS A 94 10.77 -17.24 -37.23
C LYS A 94 9.95 -17.25 -38.54
N GLY A 95 8.86 -16.49 -38.61
CA GLY A 95 8.02 -16.38 -39.81
C GLY A 95 7.40 -17.72 -40.21
N GLU A 96 7.61 -18.14 -41.46
CA GLU A 96 7.06 -19.39 -42.00
C GLU A 96 7.72 -20.64 -41.40
N GLN A 97 8.92 -20.52 -40.85
CA GLN A 97 9.61 -21.59 -40.10
C GLN A 97 9.29 -21.55 -38.59
N SER A 98 8.23 -20.83 -38.20
CA SER A 98 7.70 -20.81 -36.84
C SER A 98 7.04 -22.15 -36.48
N LYS A 99 7.29 -22.63 -35.25
CA LYS A 99 6.66 -23.84 -34.72
C LYS A 99 5.16 -23.68 -34.47
N TYR A 100 4.71 -22.46 -34.21
CA TYR A 100 3.30 -22.15 -33.92
C TYR A 100 2.74 -21.08 -34.85
N THR A 101 1.45 -21.20 -35.17
CA THR A 101 0.73 -20.27 -36.04
C THR A 101 0.52 -18.89 -35.39
N PRO A 102 0.35 -17.81 -36.17
CA PRO A 102 -0.03 -16.49 -35.65
C PRO A 102 -1.29 -16.50 -34.78
N GLU A 103 -2.25 -17.36 -35.08
CA GLU A 103 -3.46 -17.53 -34.27
C GLU A 103 -3.15 -18.11 -32.87
N THR A 104 -2.16 -19.00 -32.78
CA THR A 104 -1.66 -19.56 -31.51
C THR A 104 -0.91 -18.50 -30.70
N PHE A 105 -0.10 -17.65 -31.36
CA PHE A 105 0.50 -16.47 -30.73
C PHE A 105 -0.59 -15.56 -30.15
N ARG A 106 -1.64 -15.26 -30.93
CA ARG A 106 -2.76 -14.42 -30.50
C ARG A 106 -3.53 -15.01 -29.33
N ARG A 107 -3.81 -16.32 -29.31
CA ARG A 107 -4.42 -16.98 -28.14
C ARG A 107 -3.55 -16.86 -26.88
N ARG A 108 -2.22 -16.97 -27.01
CA ARG A 108 -1.28 -16.98 -25.88
C ARG A 108 -0.97 -15.59 -25.31
N PHE A 109 -0.74 -14.60 -26.18
CA PHE A 109 -0.29 -13.26 -25.80
C PHE A 109 -1.38 -12.19 -25.95
N ARG A 110 -2.56 -12.55 -26.48
CA ARG A 110 -3.73 -11.66 -26.67
C ARG A 110 -3.43 -10.45 -27.58
N MET A 111 -2.50 -10.63 -28.52
CA MET A 111 -2.00 -9.63 -29.46
C MET A 111 -1.72 -10.30 -30.82
N ASP A 112 -1.99 -9.63 -31.94
CA ASP A 112 -1.59 -10.13 -33.27
C ASP A 112 -0.06 -10.01 -33.46
N ILE A 113 0.54 -10.99 -34.15
CA ILE A 113 1.99 -11.11 -34.25
C ILE A 113 2.65 -9.94 -35.01
N ASP A 114 1.97 -9.38 -36.00
CA ASP A 114 2.49 -8.26 -36.79
C ASP A 114 2.33 -6.91 -36.08
N LEU A 115 1.39 -6.80 -35.13
CA LEU A 115 1.35 -5.68 -34.18
C LEU A 115 2.57 -5.75 -33.23
N PHE A 116 2.91 -6.95 -32.74
CA PHE A 116 4.13 -7.14 -31.94
C PHE A 116 5.39 -6.76 -32.72
N LYS A 117 5.55 -7.20 -33.98
CA LYS A 117 6.68 -6.82 -34.84
C LYS A 117 6.76 -5.30 -35.07
N ARG A 118 5.62 -4.63 -35.31
CA ARG A 118 5.57 -3.16 -35.47
C ARG A 118 5.99 -2.42 -34.21
N ILE A 119 5.57 -2.90 -33.03
CA ILE A 119 5.98 -2.34 -31.74
C ILE A 119 7.48 -2.57 -31.50
N TRP A 120 8.00 -3.77 -31.80
CA TRP A 120 9.42 -4.09 -31.72
C TRP A 120 10.27 -3.12 -32.55
N LEU A 121 9.98 -2.99 -33.85
CA LEU A 121 10.74 -2.12 -34.76
C LEU A 121 10.64 -0.63 -34.37
N ALA A 122 9.51 -0.19 -33.80
CA ALA A 122 9.34 1.17 -33.29
C ALA A 122 10.14 1.43 -32.00
N ILE A 123 10.37 0.40 -31.18
CA ILE A 123 11.20 0.48 -29.96
C ILE A 123 12.69 0.41 -30.33
N GLU A 124 13.06 -0.49 -31.25
CA GLU A 124 14.42 -0.65 -31.78
C GLU A 124 14.92 0.64 -32.45
N SER A 125 14.06 1.33 -33.21
CA SER A 125 14.37 2.64 -33.81
C SER A 125 14.31 3.84 -32.85
N TYR A 126 13.89 3.66 -31.60
CA TYR A 126 13.87 4.72 -30.59
C TYR A 126 15.25 4.98 -29.95
N GLY A 127 16.15 3.99 -29.94
CA GLY A 127 17.55 4.19 -29.57
C GLY A 127 18.28 2.95 -29.02
N ASP A 128 19.61 3.03 -29.05
CA ASP A 128 20.60 1.96 -28.84
C ASP A 128 20.40 1.08 -27.61
N TYR A 129 19.72 1.58 -26.56
CA TYR A 129 19.36 0.82 -25.37
C TYR A 129 18.62 -0.49 -25.69
N PHE A 130 17.81 -0.50 -26.75
CA PHE A 130 17.01 -1.65 -27.16
C PHE A 130 17.72 -2.62 -28.13
N ILE A 131 18.98 -2.33 -28.50
CA ILE A 131 19.78 -3.12 -29.46
C ILE A 131 20.69 -4.15 -28.72
N GLN A 132 20.62 -4.23 -27.39
CA GLN A 132 21.46 -5.12 -26.57
C GLN A 132 21.01 -6.60 -26.61
N ILE A 133 21.97 -7.52 -26.82
CA ILE A 133 21.77 -8.97 -26.99
C ILE A 133 22.60 -9.77 -25.97
#